data_AF-A0A9B0TYN4-F1
#
_entry.id   AF-A0A9B0TYN4-F1
#
_cell.length_a   1.000
_cell.length_b   1.000
_cell.length_c   1.000
_cell.angle_alpha   90.00
_cell.angle_beta   90.00
_cell.angle_gamma   90.00
#
_symmetry.space_group_name_H-M   'P 1'
#
loop_
_entity.id
_entity.type
_entity.pdbx_description
1 polymer ?
#
loop_
_entity_poly.entity_id
_entity_poly.type
_entity_poly.pdbx_seq_one_letter_code
_entity_poly.pdbx_strand_id
1 'polypeptide(L)'
;MLGGDKDGSMKIKSSAPFPSPVASKVTSFTTKANDSEPVRRKFFIGMEISFEHLKLEKIETLRRQDDGSLIKERRSMQSFIPEEGTKAFDFFQKVVDATETWFSLFGWLQGPNSISIPESVRRAVHKILFFQTEPLPKNDKQKDFAKYNRTIYDMLLNLSGKLLPGVNSTQSLPVDKTERLMQLHLQHTSLLNFLNTQGACIAHVLPEFLLEPEDYKKWIEIASSDTRPSTSGAPKEKNRLIIDITDFEALSKRAWTDVLLQIYKVLILSRVAPHSPKATPGIQVQNAPKINPCFVTSNVYSAAERILLSWLNTNYENTRHAVWKNCRTGVIPPEKWIVNFDKDLLDGLVLAAQMAAYCPFLIDSHFIYMYTQPKGPEQHLHNCLVVVNAFRDIGFNMDTQAYDICHPNPVLMLMLCVYMHERLPAYLPRKVVLFPCTLHETVTKQILLKNPSTKRLVYRTFIVGRDATDFALFKTGKVVTISPKNQINIMVKFTSRFLYPAEATLLLISKSKHADEGTTMTFALKGEVLKFAEDSEDDVSNGVEPFKFILYRFLSAVG
;
A
#
# COMPACT_ATOMS: atom_id res chain seq x y z
N MET A 1 -44.42 -18.40 -66.16
CA MET A 1 -44.02 -19.75 -66.60
C MET A 1 -42.75 -20.15 -65.88
N LEU A 2 -42.88 -21.20 -65.05
CA LEU A 2 -41.91 -22.28 -64.77
C LEU A 2 -40.56 -21.87 -64.13
N GLY A 3 -40.19 -22.24 -62.90
CA GLY A 3 -40.75 -23.21 -61.95
C GLY A 3 -40.19 -24.62 -62.16
N GLY A 4 -39.49 -25.14 -61.14
CA GLY A 4 -39.11 -26.55 -60.93
C GLY A 4 -37.59 -26.75 -60.87
N ASP A 5 -36.98 -27.48 -59.93
CA ASP A 5 -37.42 -28.29 -58.78
C ASP A 5 -36.11 -28.58 -57.98
N LYS A 6 -36.07 -28.46 -56.64
CA LYS A 6 -36.22 -29.55 -55.63
C LYS A 6 -35.20 -30.69 -55.75
N ASP A 7 -34.69 -31.34 -54.71
CA ASP A 7 -34.68 -31.20 -53.24
C ASP A 7 -33.82 -32.39 -52.73
N GLY A 8 -33.25 -32.30 -51.53
CA GLY A 8 -33.37 -33.40 -50.56
C GLY A 8 -32.26 -34.46 -50.36
N SER A 9 -31.83 -34.52 -49.08
CA SER A 9 -31.50 -35.70 -48.24
C SER A 9 -30.01 -35.97 -47.94
N MET A 10 -29.48 -35.67 -46.73
CA MET A 10 -29.47 -36.49 -45.48
C MET A 10 -29.02 -37.95 -45.71
N LYS A 11 -27.99 -38.54 -45.07
CA LYS A 11 -27.76 -38.83 -43.62
C LYS A 11 -26.52 -39.81 -43.59
N ILE A 12 -25.53 -39.79 -42.68
CA ILE A 12 -25.41 -40.52 -41.38
C ILE A 12 -23.90 -40.87 -41.12
N LYS A 13 -23.45 -40.72 -39.86
CA LYS A 13 -22.49 -41.51 -38.99
C LYS A 13 -21.29 -42.25 -39.65
N SER A 14 -20.11 -42.49 -39.09
CA SER A 14 -19.50 -42.59 -37.73
C SER A 14 -18.01 -42.89 -37.98
N SER A 15 -17.02 -42.52 -37.17
CA SER A 15 -16.52 -43.27 -36.01
C SER A 15 -15.02 -42.95 -35.86
N ALA A 16 -14.55 -42.74 -34.62
CA ALA A 16 -13.13 -42.81 -34.27
C ALA A 16 -12.66 -44.28 -34.32
N PRO A 17 -11.34 -44.58 -34.41
CA PRO A 17 -10.52 -44.59 -33.20
C PRO A 17 -9.04 -44.19 -33.37
N PHE A 18 -8.42 -43.78 -32.25
CA PHE A 18 -6.96 -43.76 -32.04
C PHE A 18 -6.36 -45.19 -32.16
N PRO A 19 -5.06 -45.34 -32.51
CA PRO A 19 -4.03 -45.42 -31.46
C PRO A 19 -2.66 -44.80 -31.83
N SER A 20 -1.96 -44.28 -30.82
CA SER A 20 -0.50 -44.13 -30.74
C SER A 20 0.17 -45.51 -30.54
N PRO A 21 1.49 -45.77 -30.82
CA PRO A 21 2.56 -45.22 -29.95
C PRO A 21 4.04 -45.17 -30.49
N VAL A 22 4.90 -44.49 -29.70
CA VAL A 22 6.39 -44.56 -29.50
C VAL A 22 7.40 -44.24 -30.63
N ALA A 23 8.29 -43.26 -30.36
CA ALA A 23 9.78 -43.41 -30.22
C ALA A 23 10.63 -42.28 -30.85
N SER A 24 11.18 -41.44 -29.97
CA SER A 24 12.54 -40.86 -29.93
C SER A 24 13.35 -40.61 -31.23
N LYS A 25 13.80 -39.36 -31.41
CA LYS A 25 15.22 -39.05 -31.68
C LYS A 25 15.59 -37.60 -31.38
N VAL A 26 16.63 -37.47 -30.57
CA VAL A 26 17.41 -36.26 -30.27
C VAL A 26 18.32 -35.95 -31.46
N THR A 27 18.38 -34.69 -31.90
CA THR A 27 19.53 -34.16 -32.65
C THR A 27 19.85 -32.74 -32.20
N SER A 28 21.10 -32.61 -31.78
CA SER A 28 21.85 -31.41 -31.44
C SER A 28 22.15 -30.55 -32.68
N PHE A 29 22.04 -29.23 -32.57
CA PHE A 29 22.69 -28.30 -33.50
C PHE A 29 23.64 -27.38 -32.75
N THR A 30 24.93 -27.56 -33.05
CA THR A 30 26.03 -26.64 -32.77
C THR A 30 26.05 -25.55 -33.84
N THR A 31 26.27 -24.28 -33.46
CA THR A 31 26.74 -23.26 -34.40
C THR A 31 27.68 -22.30 -33.69
N LYS A 32 28.80 -22.05 -34.39
CA LYS A 32 30.03 -21.43 -33.92
C LYS A 32 29.89 -19.94 -33.64
N ALA A 33 30.68 -19.51 -32.66
CA ALA A 33 30.94 -18.14 -32.26
C ALA A 33 31.63 -17.31 -33.37
N ASN A 34 31.31 -16.02 -33.42
CA ASN A 34 32.20 -14.97 -33.88
C ASN A 34 32.10 -13.81 -32.88
N ASP A 35 33.26 -13.49 -32.32
CA ASP A 35 33.49 -12.47 -31.30
C ASP A 35 33.35 -11.05 -31.86
N SER A 36 32.63 -10.21 -31.13
CA SER A 36 32.91 -8.76 -31.06
C SER A 36 32.40 -8.26 -29.71
N GLU A 37 33.34 -8.09 -28.77
CA GLU A 37 33.10 -7.54 -27.44
C GLU A 37 32.61 -6.08 -27.50
N PRO A 38 31.65 -5.70 -26.65
CA PRO A 38 31.66 -4.39 -26.04
C PRO A 38 32.02 -4.53 -24.55
N VAL A 39 33.08 -3.82 -24.18
CA VAL A 39 33.69 -3.67 -22.86
C VAL A 39 32.65 -3.67 -21.74
N ARG A 40 32.52 -4.82 -21.06
CA ARG A 40 31.81 -4.94 -19.78
C ARG A 40 32.66 -4.29 -18.68
N ARG A 41 32.39 -3.02 -18.38
CA ARG A 41 32.78 -2.46 -17.07
C ARG A 41 31.95 -3.17 -16.00
N LYS A 42 32.50 -4.23 -15.42
CA LYS A 42 32.02 -4.84 -14.19
C LYS A 42 32.18 -3.82 -13.06
N PHE A 43 31.10 -3.14 -12.71
CA PHE A 43 31.04 -2.44 -11.43
C PHE A 43 30.89 -3.51 -10.33
N PHE A 44 32.00 -3.81 -9.67
CA PHE A 44 32.00 -4.52 -8.40
C PHE A 44 31.48 -3.55 -7.34
N ILE A 45 30.25 -3.77 -6.85
CA ILE A 45 29.84 -3.25 -5.54
C ILE A 45 30.30 -4.31 -4.54
N GLY A 46 31.53 -4.12 -4.06
CA GLY A 46 32.06 -4.86 -2.93
C GLY A 46 31.38 -4.38 -1.66
N MET A 47 30.61 -5.25 -1.01
CA MET A 47 30.41 -5.19 0.42
C MET A 47 31.45 -6.13 1.00
N GLU A 48 32.62 -5.59 1.38
CA GLU A 48 33.61 -6.32 2.16
C GLU A 48 32.99 -6.65 3.52
N ILE A 49 32.54 -7.89 3.68
CA ILE A 49 32.43 -8.50 4.99
C ILE A 49 33.74 -9.25 5.19
N SER A 50 34.70 -8.61 5.86
CA SER A 50 35.92 -9.25 6.32
C SER A 50 35.56 -10.30 7.37
N PHE A 51 35.40 -11.56 6.95
CA PHE A 51 35.54 -12.72 7.83
C PHE A 51 36.96 -13.25 7.66
N GLU A 52 37.92 -12.64 8.36
CA GLU A 52 39.25 -13.22 8.50
C GLU A 52 39.42 -13.84 9.89
N HIS A 53 39.73 -15.14 9.85
CA HIS A 53 40.37 -15.97 10.87
C HIS A 53 39.55 -16.38 12.11
N LEU A 54 38.75 -17.44 11.95
CA LEU A 54 38.65 -18.48 12.97
C LEU A 54 38.95 -19.84 12.33
N LYS A 55 40.11 -20.38 12.72
CA LYS A 55 40.64 -21.70 12.31
C LYS A 55 39.60 -22.78 12.61
N LEU A 56 39.29 -23.59 11.59
CA LEU A 56 38.72 -24.91 11.78
C LEU A 56 39.75 -25.77 12.52
N GLU A 57 39.58 -25.95 13.83
CA GLU A 57 40.12 -27.10 14.53
C GLU A 57 39.00 -28.07 14.86
N LYS A 58 39.18 -29.31 14.37
CA LYS A 58 38.46 -30.52 14.77
C LYS A 58 38.27 -30.52 16.29
N ILE A 59 37.03 -30.66 16.74
CA ILE A 59 36.75 -31.14 18.09
C ILE A 59 36.01 -32.45 17.95
N GLU A 60 36.81 -33.53 18.00
CA GLU A 60 36.37 -34.84 18.42
C GLU A 60 35.71 -34.75 19.80
N THR A 61 34.67 -35.56 19.94
CA THR A 61 33.87 -35.78 21.15
C THR A 61 34.68 -35.85 22.45
N LEU A 62 34.22 -35.14 23.49
CA LEU A 62 34.21 -35.74 24.83
C LEU A 62 33.10 -35.14 25.71
N ARG A 63 32.31 -36.04 26.27
CA ARG A 63 31.20 -35.84 27.20
C ARG A 63 31.56 -34.86 28.33
N ARG A 64 30.84 -33.73 28.41
CA ARG A 64 30.60 -33.01 29.67
C ARG A 64 29.14 -32.53 29.68
N GLN A 65 28.56 -32.60 30.87
CA GLN A 65 27.14 -32.57 31.19
C GLN A 65 26.36 -31.38 30.58
N ASP A 66 25.07 -31.67 30.38
CA ASP A 66 23.88 -30.97 29.84
C ASP A 66 23.72 -29.43 29.97
N ASP A 67 24.68 -28.68 30.50
CA ASP A 67 24.52 -27.23 30.76
C ASP A 67 24.97 -26.35 29.57
N GLY A 68 25.75 -26.92 28.65
CA GLY A 68 26.32 -26.19 27.51
C GLY A 68 25.34 -25.86 26.36
N SER A 69 24.29 -26.66 26.17
CA SER A 69 23.31 -26.40 25.08
C SER A 69 22.34 -25.29 25.45
N LEU A 70 21.89 -25.24 26.71
CA LEU A 70 21.01 -24.20 27.24
C LEU A 70 21.69 -22.82 27.22
N ILE A 71 22.98 -22.75 27.55
CA ILE A 71 23.77 -21.50 27.45
C ILE A 71 23.92 -21.06 25.99
N LYS A 72 24.06 -22.00 25.05
CA LYS A 72 24.21 -21.70 23.61
C LYS A 72 22.89 -21.24 22.98
N GLU A 73 21.77 -21.83 23.34
CA GLU A 73 20.42 -21.39 22.95
C GLU A 73 20.03 -20.06 23.59
N ARG A 74 20.34 -19.86 24.88
CA ARG A 74 20.12 -18.58 25.59
C ARG A 74 20.95 -17.44 24.98
N ARG A 75 22.21 -17.70 24.61
CA ARG A 75 23.05 -16.74 23.86
C ARG A 75 22.54 -16.48 22.45
N SER A 76 21.99 -17.50 21.78
CA SER A 76 21.36 -17.32 20.46
C SER A 76 20.08 -16.49 20.54
N MET A 77 19.35 -16.49 21.66
CA MET A 77 18.15 -15.67 21.87
C MET A 77 18.47 -14.25 22.34
N GLN A 78 19.45 -14.10 23.25
CA GLN A 78 19.99 -12.79 23.63
C GLN A 78 20.59 -12.04 22.42
N SER A 79 21.08 -12.73 21.40
CA SER A 79 21.51 -12.07 20.16
C SER A 79 20.37 -11.50 19.29
N PHE A 80 19.10 -11.83 19.56
CA PHE A 80 17.94 -11.34 18.80
C PHE A 80 17.24 -10.13 19.43
N ILE A 81 17.54 -9.81 20.69
CA ILE A 81 16.97 -8.65 21.39
C ILE A 81 18.03 -7.53 21.34
N PRO A 82 17.80 -6.45 20.57
CA PRO A 82 18.74 -5.34 20.54
C PRO A 82 18.86 -4.68 21.92
N GLU A 83 20.07 -4.38 22.35
CA GLU A 83 20.31 -3.68 23.61
C GLU A 83 19.84 -2.22 23.52
N GLU A 84 19.14 -1.75 24.56
CA GLU A 84 18.67 -0.35 24.65
C GLU A 84 19.83 0.64 24.49
N GLY A 85 19.59 1.71 23.72
CA GLY A 85 20.60 2.73 23.41
C GLY A 85 21.54 2.37 22.25
N THR A 86 21.42 1.18 21.65
CA THR A 86 22.15 0.84 20.42
C THR A 86 21.39 1.29 19.17
N LYS A 87 22.13 1.55 18.07
CA LYS A 87 21.51 1.84 16.75
C LYS A 87 20.57 0.72 16.26
N ALA A 88 20.85 -0.52 16.65
CA ALA A 88 20.01 -1.67 16.31
C ALA A 88 18.66 -1.62 17.05
N PHE A 89 18.66 -1.16 18.30
CA PHE A 89 17.44 -0.92 19.06
C PHE A 89 16.61 0.22 18.47
N ASP A 90 17.24 1.35 18.12
CA ASP A 90 16.55 2.47 17.47
C ASP A 90 15.92 2.05 16.14
N PHE A 91 16.64 1.26 15.35
CA PHE A 91 16.12 0.70 14.11
C PHE A 91 14.91 -0.21 14.38
N PHE A 92 15.03 -1.13 15.35
CA PHE A 92 13.96 -2.03 15.71
C PHE A 92 12.71 -1.28 16.20
N GLN A 93 12.88 -0.24 17.03
CA GLN A 93 11.76 0.58 17.49
C GLN A 93 11.04 1.25 16.32
N LYS A 94 11.77 1.80 15.34
CA LYS A 94 11.14 2.34 14.12
C LYS A 94 10.36 1.29 13.32
N VAL A 95 10.81 0.03 13.31
CA VAL A 95 10.08 -1.07 12.67
C VAL A 95 8.79 -1.39 13.43
N VAL A 96 8.85 -1.38 14.77
CA VAL A 96 7.66 -1.54 15.63
C VAL A 96 6.66 -0.42 15.34
N ASP A 97 7.09 0.84 15.37
CA ASP A 97 6.23 2.01 15.14
C ASP A 97 5.58 1.97 13.75
N ALA A 98 6.33 1.57 12.72
CA ALA A 98 5.82 1.41 11.36
C ALA A 98 4.75 0.31 11.27
N THR A 99 4.99 -0.81 11.96
CA THR A 99 4.07 -1.94 12.03
C THR A 99 2.79 -1.55 12.77
N GLU A 100 2.91 -0.93 13.94
CA GLU A 100 1.78 -0.41 14.72
C GLU A 100 0.94 0.56 13.91
N THR A 101 1.57 1.53 13.25
CA THR A 101 0.89 2.54 12.44
C THR A 101 0.10 1.89 11.31
N TRP A 102 0.74 1.02 10.52
CA TRP A 102 0.09 0.41 9.36
C TRP A 102 -1.09 -0.47 9.76
N PHE A 103 -0.89 -1.37 10.73
CA PHE A 103 -1.97 -2.24 11.19
C PHE A 103 -3.06 -1.44 11.88
N SER A 104 -2.73 -0.39 12.64
CA SER A 104 -3.73 0.48 13.25
C SER A 104 -4.63 1.14 12.21
N LEU A 105 -4.10 1.52 11.06
CA LEU A 105 -4.87 2.16 10.00
C LEU A 105 -5.67 1.17 9.14
N PHE A 106 -5.07 0.04 8.78
CA PHE A 106 -5.57 -0.83 7.70
C PHE A 106 -5.90 -2.27 8.14
N GLY A 107 -5.55 -2.66 9.36
CA GLY A 107 -5.71 -4.02 9.86
C GLY A 107 -7.17 -4.46 10.03
N TRP A 108 -8.08 -3.54 10.37
CA TRP A 108 -9.46 -3.87 10.75
C TRP A 108 -10.49 -3.35 9.75
N LEU A 109 -11.55 -4.14 9.53
CA LEU A 109 -12.69 -3.75 8.70
C LEU A 109 -13.26 -2.41 9.16
N GLN A 110 -13.59 -2.26 10.45
CA GLN A 110 -14.35 -1.10 10.95
C GLN A 110 -13.54 0.21 11.12
N GLY A 111 -12.56 0.44 10.25
CA GLY A 111 -11.68 1.59 10.27
C GLY A 111 -10.57 1.47 11.33
N PRO A 112 -9.83 2.58 11.57
CA PRO A 112 -8.63 2.53 12.38
C PRO A 112 -8.86 1.99 13.79
N ASN A 113 -7.91 1.19 14.26
CA ASN A 113 -7.88 0.57 15.58
C ASN A 113 -6.46 0.64 16.14
N SER A 114 -6.17 1.63 16.98
CA SER A 114 -4.84 1.80 17.57
C SER A 114 -4.36 0.54 18.29
N ILE A 115 -3.19 0.04 17.89
CA ILE A 115 -2.50 -1.05 18.56
C ILE A 115 -1.12 -0.61 19.06
N SER A 116 -0.73 -1.14 20.21
CA SER A 116 0.63 -1.22 20.75
C SER A 116 1.12 -2.67 20.79
N ILE A 117 2.36 -2.89 20.40
CA ILE A 117 3.05 -4.17 20.40
C ILE A 117 3.98 -4.24 21.62
N PRO A 118 3.90 -5.30 22.45
CA PRO A 118 3.00 -6.45 22.35
C PRO A 118 1.68 -6.29 23.13
N GLU A 119 1.56 -5.27 24.00
CA GLU A 119 0.49 -5.18 25.01
C GLU A 119 -0.94 -5.28 24.46
N SER A 120 -1.32 -4.41 23.53
CA SER A 120 -2.69 -4.42 23.00
C SER A 120 -2.95 -5.64 22.12
N VAL A 121 -1.93 -6.15 21.42
CA VAL A 121 -2.04 -7.29 20.52
C VAL A 121 -2.31 -8.56 21.31
N ARG A 122 -1.63 -8.75 22.44
CA ARG A 122 -1.89 -9.84 23.39
C ARG A 122 -3.31 -9.80 23.95
N ARG A 123 -3.80 -8.60 24.30
CA ARG A 123 -5.19 -8.42 24.76
C ARG A 123 -6.21 -8.66 23.64
N ALA A 124 -5.86 -8.38 22.40
CA ALA A 124 -6.71 -8.59 21.22
C ALA A 124 -6.79 -10.07 20.78
N VAL A 125 -6.27 -11.03 21.54
CA VAL A 125 -6.39 -12.45 21.20
C VAL A 125 -7.79 -13.00 21.52
N HIS A 126 -8.50 -12.40 22.47
CA HIS A 126 -9.82 -12.86 22.87
C HIS A 126 -10.78 -11.71 23.18
N LYS A 127 -12.09 -12.01 23.09
CA LYS A 127 -13.14 -11.09 23.50
C LYS A 127 -13.26 -11.10 25.03
N ILE A 128 -13.12 -9.94 25.67
CA ILE A 128 -13.35 -9.81 27.11
C ILE A 128 -14.87 -9.90 27.33
N LEU A 129 -15.34 -11.03 27.86
CA LEU A 129 -16.70 -11.13 28.39
C LEU A 129 -16.72 -10.49 29.78
N PHE A 130 -17.22 -9.27 29.91
CA PHE A 130 -17.69 -8.80 31.21
C PHE A 130 -18.99 -9.55 31.52
N PHE A 131 -19.00 -10.35 32.59
CA PHE A 131 -20.24 -10.81 33.20
C PHE A 131 -21.00 -9.57 33.68
N GLN A 132 -22.03 -9.18 32.94
CA GLN A 132 -22.90 -8.07 33.30
C GLN A 132 -23.73 -8.48 34.52
N THR A 133 -23.54 -7.82 35.66
CA THR A 133 -24.43 -7.99 36.83
C THR A 133 -25.63 -7.02 36.80
N GLU A 134 -25.73 -6.11 35.83
CA GLU A 134 -26.83 -5.14 35.72
C GLU A 134 -27.15 -4.81 34.24
N PRO A 135 -28.43 -4.69 33.84
CA PRO A 135 -28.81 -4.37 32.46
C PRO A 135 -28.50 -2.89 32.14
N LEU A 136 -27.59 -2.64 31.20
CA LEU A 136 -27.17 -1.28 30.83
C LEU A 136 -28.17 -0.56 29.90
N PRO A 137 -28.28 0.79 29.99
CA PRO A 137 -29.12 1.59 29.11
C PRO A 137 -28.62 1.53 27.66
N LYS A 138 -29.54 1.26 26.74
CA LYS A 138 -29.31 1.25 25.29
C LYS A 138 -29.06 2.69 24.82
N ASN A 139 -27.84 3.02 24.39
CA ASN A 139 -27.57 3.66 23.08
C ASN A 139 -26.14 4.22 22.91
N ASP A 140 -25.35 4.46 23.97
CA ASP A 140 -23.97 4.97 23.81
C ASP A 140 -22.86 4.00 24.22
N LYS A 141 -22.99 3.27 25.35
CA LYS A 141 -21.95 2.34 25.83
C LYS A 141 -21.78 1.07 24.97
N GLN A 142 -22.77 0.71 24.15
CA GLN A 142 -22.72 -0.46 23.26
C GLN A 142 -21.79 -0.23 22.06
N LYS A 143 -21.63 1.03 21.61
CA LYS A 143 -20.69 1.40 20.53
C LYS A 143 -19.24 1.29 21.00
N ASP A 144 -18.96 1.68 22.23
CA ASP A 144 -17.63 1.52 22.83
C ASP A 144 -17.29 0.05 23.06
N PHE A 145 -18.27 -0.78 23.47
CA PHE A 145 -18.04 -2.21 23.69
C PHE A 145 -17.63 -2.97 22.42
N ALA A 146 -18.20 -2.62 21.25
CA ALA A 146 -17.79 -3.19 19.97
C ALA A 146 -16.38 -2.75 19.52
N LYS A 147 -15.89 -1.61 20.03
CA LYS A 147 -14.52 -1.11 19.78
C LYS A 147 -13.48 -1.95 20.52
N TYR A 148 -13.77 -2.38 21.76
CA TYR A 148 -12.85 -3.18 22.59
C TYR A 148 -12.92 -4.69 22.38
N ASN A 149 -13.83 -5.18 21.53
CA ASN A 149 -14.01 -6.61 21.24
C ASN A 149 -13.43 -7.05 19.89
N ARG A 150 -12.48 -6.28 19.35
CA ARG A 150 -11.83 -6.57 18.06
C ARG A 150 -10.62 -7.46 18.29
N THR A 151 -10.60 -8.62 17.64
CA THR A 151 -9.52 -9.57 17.80
C THR A 151 -8.49 -9.51 16.66
N ILE A 152 -7.31 -10.09 16.89
CA ILE A 152 -6.33 -10.34 15.83
C ILE A 152 -6.88 -11.30 14.76
N TYR A 153 -7.84 -12.15 15.11
CA TYR A 153 -8.52 -13.03 14.17
C TYR A 153 -9.51 -12.28 13.27
N ASP A 154 -10.17 -11.24 13.79
CA ASP A 154 -10.98 -10.33 12.97
C ASP A 154 -10.10 -9.54 11.99
N MET A 155 -8.89 -9.15 12.43
CA MET A 155 -7.87 -8.53 11.56
C MET A 155 -7.42 -9.51 10.46
N LEU A 156 -7.11 -10.76 10.80
CA LEU A 156 -6.71 -11.76 9.81
C LEU A 156 -7.83 -12.11 8.83
N LEU A 157 -9.08 -12.14 9.30
CA LEU A 157 -10.24 -12.30 8.42
C LEU A 157 -10.37 -11.12 7.45
N ASN A 158 -10.16 -9.88 7.92
CA ASN A 158 -10.14 -8.69 7.07
C ASN A 158 -9.04 -8.79 6.00
N LEU A 159 -7.82 -9.11 6.41
CA LEU A 159 -6.67 -9.09 5.51
C LEU A 159 -6.68 -10.28 4.56
N SER A 160 -7.00 -11.49 5.01
CA SER A 160 -6.96 -12.71 4.19
C SER A 160 -8.27 -13.02 3.45
N GLY A 161 -9.40 -12.47 3.91
CA GLY A 161 -10.75 -12.85 3.46
C GLY A 161 -11.20 -14.25 3.91
N LYS A 162 -10.39 -14.95 4.72
CA LYS A 162 -10.65 -16.31 5.20
C LYS A 162 -10.61 -16.36 6.72
N LEU A 163 -11.49 -17.18 7.31
CA LEU A 163 -11.45 -17.46 8.74
C LEU A 163 -10.37 -18.53 9.02
N LEU A 164 -9.66 -18.39 10.14
CA LEU A 164 -8.70 -19.41 10.58
C LEU A 164 -9.41 -20.71 10.95
N PRO A 165 -8.89 -21.88 10.53
CA PRO A 165 -9.42 -23.17 10.94
C PRO A 165 -9.41 -23.30 12.48
N GLY A 166 -10.55 -23.64 13.07
CA GLY A 166 -10.67 -23.88 14.51
C GLY A 166 -10.77 -22.63 15.39
N VAL A 167 -10.81 -21.42 14.81
CA VAL A 167 -11.00 -20.17 15.57
C VAL A 167 -12.29 -19.48 15.14
N ASN A 168 -13.28 -19.45 16.03
CA ASN A 168 -14.50 -18.69 15.81
C ASN A 168 -14.29 -17.25 16.33
N SER A 169 -14.65 -16.24 15.53
CA SER A 169 -14.57 -14.82 15.91
C SER A 169 -15.41 -14.44 17.14
N THR A 170 -16.27 -15.34 17.62
CA THR A 170 -17.14 -15.19 18.79
C THR A 170 -16.75 -16.07 19.97
N GLN A 171 -15.64 -16.83 19.88
CA GLN A 171 -15.25 -17.76 20.94
C GLN A 171 -14.78 -16.99 22.18
N SER A 172 -15.46 -17.22 23.30
CA SER A 172 -15.03 -16.78 24.62
C SER A 172 -13.96 -17.72 25.16
N LEU A 173 -13.09 -17.20 26.03
CA LEU A 173 -12.17 -18.05 26.78
C LEU A 173 -12.90 -18.76 27.93
N PRO A 174 -12.51 -20.01 28.25
CA PRO A 174 -12.94 -20.73 29.44
C PRO A 174 -12.69 -19.93 30.72
N VAL A 175 -13.54 -20.18 31.73
CA VAL A 175 -13.37 -19.59 33.07
C VAL A 175 -12.20 -20.26 33.80
N ASP A 176 -11.96 -21.55 33.54
CA ASP A 176 -10.81 -22.26 34.08
C ASP A 176 -9.50 -21.72 33.48
N LYS A 177 -8.55 -21.40 34.36
CA LYS A 177 -7.29 -20.75 33.97
C LYS A 177 -6.41 -21.69 33.13
N THR A 178 -6.42 -22.99 33.41
CA THR A 178 -5.60 -23.97 32.71
C THR A 178 -6.18 -24.27 31.33
N GLU A 179 -7.49 -24.47 31.26
CA GLU A 179 -8.21 -24.66 29.99
C GLU A 179 -8.10 -23.44 29.08
N ARG A 180 -8.23 -22.22 29.63
CA ARG A 180 -7.98 -20.97 28.93
C ARG A 180 -6.57 -20.92 28.32
N LEU A 181 -5.56 -21.26 29.12
CA LEU A 181 -4.17 -21.24 28.69
C LEU A 181 -3.91 -22.23 27.55
N MET A 182 -4.44 -23.46 27.68
CA MET A 182 -4.35 -24.48 26.62
C MET A 182 -5.03 -24.01 25.33
N GLN A 183 -6.19 -23.38 25.44
CA GLN A 183 -6.88 -22.82 24.28
C GLN A 183 -6.08 -21.69 23.62
N LEU A 184 -5.53 -20.74 24.39
CA LEU A 184 -4.70 -19.65 23.85
C LEU A 184 -3.48 -20.19 23.11
N HIS A 185 -2.78 -21.16 23.70
CA HIS A 185 -1.65 -21.83 23.05
C HIS A 185 -2.07 -22.48 21.73
N LEU A 186 -3.18 -23.23 21.71
CA LEU A 186 -3.70 -23.86 20.49
C LEU A 186 -4.07 -22.82 19.42
N GLN A 187 -4.67 -21.70 19.81
CA GLN A 187 -5.01 -20.63 18.87
C GLN A 187 -3.75 -19.99 18.26
N HIS A 188 -2.71 -19.75 19.06
CA HIS A 188 -1.42 -19.27 18.58
C HIS A 188 -0.72 -20.29 17.67
N THR A 189 -0.73 -21.57 18.01
CA THR A 189 -0.24 -22.64 17.12
C THR A 189 -0.97 -22.62 15.77
N SER A 190 -2.30 -22.51 15.78
CA SER A 190 -3.09 -22.44 14.54
C SER A 190 -2.78 -21.20 13.71
N LEU A 191 -2.56 -20.04 14.35
CA LEU A 191 -2.12 -18.82 13.69
C LEU A 191 -0.78 -19.01 13.00
N LEU A 192 0.23 -19.50 13.72
CA LEU A 192 1.58 -19.70 13.19
C LEU A 192 1.57 -20.73 12.04
N ASN A 193 0.83 -21.83 12.20
CA ASN A 193 0.65 -22.83 11.15
C ASN A 193 -0.01 -22.25 9.90
N PHE A 194 -1.08 -21.46 10.06
CA PHE A 194 -1.72 -20.79 8.94
C PHE A 194 -0.73 -19.90 8.18
N LEU A 195 0.06 -19.07 8.89
CA LEU A 195 1.05 -18.21 8.24
C LEU A 195 2.13 -19.02 7.52
N ASN A 196 2.62 -20.12 8.11
CA ASN A 196 3.54 -21.04 7.46
C ASN A 196 2.95 -21.62 6.16
N THR A 197 1.65 -21.98 6.14
CA THR A 197 1.00 -22.44 4.90
C THR A 197 0.90 -21.36 3.82
N GLN A 198 0.91 -20.07 4.21
CA GLN A 198 0.97 -18.94 3.27
C GLN A 198 2.41 -18.58 2.86
N GLY A 199 3.42 -19.33 3.33
CA GLY A 199 4.83 -19.11 3.01
C GLY A 199 5.57 -18.15 3.95
N ALA A 200 5.04 -17.88 5.14
CA ALA A 200 5.74 -17.09 6.16
C ALA A 200 6.97 -17.84 6.70
N CYS A 201 8.02 -17.11 7.05
CA CYS A 201 9.20 -17.66 7.71
C CYS A 201 9.21 -17.22 9.18
N ILE A 202 8.61 -18.03 10.05
CA ILE A 202 8.39 -17.73 11.48
C ILE A 202 8.68 -18.92 12.40
N ALA A 203 9.52 -19.86 11.96
CA ALA A 203 9.84 -21.07 12.73
C ALA A 203 10.51 -20.77 14.08
N HIS A 204 11.12 -19.59 14.24
CA HIS A 204 11.76 -19.16 15.49
C HIS A 204 10.76 -18.63 16.54
N VAL A 205 9.51 -18.35 16.15
CA VAL A 205 8.47 -17.85 17.06
C VAL A 205 7.67 -19.02 17.61
N LEU A 206 7.74 -19.23 18.92
CA LEU A 206 6.95 -20.25 19.62
C LEU A 206 5.59 -19.67 20.08
N PRO A 207 4.52 -20.48 20.14
CA PRO A 207 3.20 -20.04 20.61
C PRO A 207 3.22 -19.37 21.98
N GLU A 208 4.04 -19.87 22.90
CA GLU A 208 4.19 -19.34 24.26
C GLU A 208 4.79 -17.93 24.30
N PHE A 209 5.56 -17.50 23.29
CA PHE A 209 6.12 -16.14 23.21
C PHE A 209 5.04 -15.09 22.92
N LEU A 210 3.86 -15.52 22.49
CA LEU A 210 2.73 -14.65 22.17
C LEU A 210 1.77 -14.43 23.35
N LEU A 211 1.99 -15.12 24.48
CA LEU A 211 1.15 -15.05 25.69
C LEU A 211 1.38 -13.77 26.50
N GLU A 212 0.42 -13.45 27.37
CA GLU A 212 0.60 -12.46 28.44
C GLU A 212 1.66 -12.95 29.46
N PRO A 213 2.41 -12.05 30.13
CA PRO A 213 3.51 -12.46 31.01
C PRO A 213 3.08 -13.39 32.15
N GLU A 214 1.88 -13.18 32.71
CA GLU A 214 1.31 -14.02 33.76
C GLU A 214 0.89 -15.40 33.24
N ASP A 215 0.44 -15.46 31.99
CA ASP A 215 0.03 -16.71 31.34
C ASP A 215 1.28 -17.49 30.89
N TYR A 216 2.33 -16.82 30.41
CA TYR A 216 3.63 -17.43 30.15
C TYR A 216 4.24 -18.07 31.41
N LYS A 217 4.25 -17.34 32.53
CA LYS A 217 4.73 -17.87 33.82
C LYS A 217 4.03 -19.19 34.19
N LYS A 218 2.69 -19.20 34.15
CA LYS A 218 1.90 -20.41 34.44
C LYS A 218 2.13 -21.51 33.42
N TRP A 219 2.30 -21.18 32.14
CA TRP A 219 2.63 -22.15 31.10
C TRP A 219 3.94 -22.86 31.40
N ILE A 220 4.97 -22.12 31.81
CA ILE A 220 6.25 -22.69 32.23
C ILE A 220 6.08 -23.55 33.49
N GLU A 221 5.32 -23.10 34.50
CA GLU A 221 5.01 -23.89 35.69
C GLU A 221 4.34 -25.23 35.33
N ILE A 222 3.27 -25.20 34.53
CA ILE A 222 2.55 -26.40 34.07
C ILE A 222 3.48 -27.32 33.26
N ALA A 223 4.25 -26.76 32.33
CA ALA A 223 5.18 -27.50 31.49
C ALA A 223 6.36 -28.11 32.26
N SER A 224 6.74 -27.50 33.39
CA SER A 224 7.78 -28.00 34.29
C SER A 224 7.27 -29.06 35.29
N SER A 225 5.98 -29.04 35.60
CA SER A 225 5.33 -29.91 36.59
C SER A 225 4.92 -31.30 36.07
N ASP A 226 5.34 -31.65 34.85
CA ASP A 226 4.92 -32.80 34.03
C ASP A 226 4.50 -34.05 34.84
N THR A 227 3.22 -34.06 35.23
CA THR A 227 2.47 -35.23 35.70
C THR A 227 1.49 -35.62 34.58
N ARG A 228 2.00 -35.86 33.37
CA ARG A 228 1.19 -36.36 32.25
C ARG A 228 1.18 -37.89 32.26
N PRO A 229 0.01 -38.57 32.29
CA PRO A 229 -0.06 -40.01 32.09
C PRO A 229 0.46 -40.35 30.69
N SER A 230 1.39 -41.30 30.63
CA SER A 230 2.00 -41.75 29.40
C SER A 230 0.99 -42.53 28.55
N THR A 231 0.43 -41.89 27.53
CA THR A 231 -0.17 -42.61 26.40
C THR A 231 0.28 -41.96 25.09
N SER A 232 0.84 -42.80 24.21
CA SER A 232 1.42 -42.53 22.88
C SER A 232 2.85 -41.96 22.85
N GLY A 233 3.76 -42.74 22.26
CA GLY A 233 5.19 -42.49 22.19
C GLY A 233 5.60 -41.43 21.17
N ALA A 234 5.46 -40.16 21.54
CA ALA A 234 6.19 -39.07 20.91
C ALA A 234 7.52 -38.82 21.66
N PRO A 235 8.62 -38.45 20.98
CA PRO A 235 9.89 -38.15 21.63
C PRO A 235 9.71 -36.99 22.61
N LYS A 236 10.24 -37.15 23.83
CA LYS A 236 10.27 -36.08 24.84
C LYS A 236 11.19 -34.96 24.35
N GLU A 237 10.63 -33.88 23.80
CA GLU A 237 11.36 -32.63 23.59
C GLU A 237 11.71 -32.00 24.96
N LYS A 238 12.78 -32.49 25.56
CA LYS A 238 13.51 -31.82 26.63
C LYS A 238 14.39 -30.75 25.96
N ASN A 239 13.90 -29.51 25.96
CA ASN A 239 14.67 -28.26 26.06
C ASN A 239 13.69 -27.09 26.00
N ARG A 240 12.96 -26.86 27.10
CA ARG A 240 12.13 -25.67 27.25
C ARG A 240 12.95 -24.61 27.94
N LEU A 241 13.37 -23.61 27.19
CA LEU A 241 14.14 -22.46 27.67
C LEU A 241 13.28 -21.66 28.65
N ILE A 242 13.69 -21.62 29.92
CA ILE A 242 13.08 -20.76 30.93
C ILE A 242 13.71 -19.37 30.79
N ILE A 243 12.92 -18.42 30.31
CA ILE A 243 13.34 -17.04 30.10
C ILE A 243 12.90 -16.23 31.32
N ASP A 244 13.78 -15.34 31.79
CA ASP A 244 13.43 -14.43 32.89
C ASP A 244 12.29 -13.52 32.44
N ILE A 245 11.39 -13.16 33.36
CA ILE A 245 10.24 -12.31 33.01
C ILE A 245 10.68 -10.92 32.54
N THR A 246 11.83 -10.43 33.01
CA THR A 246 12.40 -9.15 32.55
C THR A 246 12.77 -9.20 31.07
N ASP A 247 13.25 -10.34 30.58
CA ASP A 247 13.65 -10.55 29.19
C ASP A 247 12.47 -10.99 28.31
N PHE A 248 11.46 -11.61 28.93
CA PHE A 248 10.26 -12.10 28.22
C PHE A 248 9.51 -10.98 27.51
N GLU A 249 9.42 -9.79 28.10
CA GLU A 249 8.66 -8.69 27.48
C GLU A 249 9.30 -8.24 26.16
N ALA A 250 10.64 -8.12 26.14
CA ALA A 250 11.38 -7.80 24.92
C ALA A 250 11.28 -8.91 23.87
N LEU A 251 11.32 -10.18 24.30
CA LEU A 251 11.09 -11.32 23.41
C LEU A 251 9.68 -11.33 22.84
N SER A 252 8.66 -11.11 23.66
CA SER A 252 7.26 -11.10 23.25
C SER A 252 7.00 -9.96 22.26
N LYS A 253 7.57 -8.77 22.53
CA LYS A 253 7.57 -7.64 21.60
C LYS A 253 8.16 -8.06 20.25
N ARG A 254 9.35 -8.66 20.25
CA ARG A 254 10.01 -9.16 19.03
C ARG A 254 9.17 -10.20 18.28
N ALA A 255 8.65 -11.18 18.99
CA ALA A 255 7.82 -12.25 18.43
C ALA A 255 6.56 -11.68 17.75
N TRP A 256 5.83 -10.79 18.42
CA TRP A 256 4.65 -10.16 17.84
C TRP A 256 4.98 -9.26 16.65
N THR A 257 6.07 -8.50 16.70
CA THR A 257 6.55 -7.71 15.56
C THR A 257 6.85 -8.61 14.35
N ASP A 258 7.60 -9.69 14.55
CA ASP A 258 7.95 -10.62 13.46
C ASP A 258 6.69 -11.30 12.89
N VAL A 259 5.72 -11.70 13.72
CA VAL A 259 4.43 -12.26 13.28
C VAL A 259 3.66 -11.25 12.42
N LEU A 260 3.54 -10.00 12.86
CA LEU A 260 2.82 -8.96 12.11
C LEU A 260 3.51 -8.59 10.79
N LEU A 261 4.84 -8.48 10.78
CA LEU A 261 5.61 -8.26 9.54
C LEU A 261 5.41 -9.41 8.54
N GLN A 262 5.33 -10.64 9.02
CA GLN A 262 5.12 -11.81 8.18
C GLN A 262 3.68 -11.88 7.67
N ILE A 263 2.70 -11.52 8.49
CA ILE A 263 1.31 -11.28 8.05
C ILE A 263 1.29 -10.27 6.89
N TYR A 264 1.95 -9.12 7.06
CA TYR A 264 2.04 -8.10 6.02
C TYR A 264 2.67 -8.66 4.73
N LYS A 265 3.79 -9.37 4.87
CA LYS A 265 4.53 -9.93 3.72
C LYS A 265 3.69 -10.93 2.92
N VAL A 266 3.05 -11.89 3.58
CA VAL A 266 2.34 -12.98 2.90
C VAL A 266 0.92 -12.61 2.48
N LEU A 267 0.27 -11.67 3.15
CA LEU A 267 -1.12 -11.30 2.83
C LEU A 267 -1.25 -10.00 2.04
N ILE A 268 -0.30 -9.06 2.14
CA ILE A 268 -0.42 -7.72 1.55
C ILE A 268 0.61 -7.54 0.44
N LEU A 269 1.91 -7.64 0.79
CA LEU A 269 2.98 -7.43 -0.18
C LEU A 269 2.90 -8.44 -1.34
N SER A 270 2.56 -9.70 -1.05
CA SER A 270 2.38 -10.76 -2.05
C SER A 270 1.32 -10.46 -3.13
N ARG A 271 0.40 -9.52 -2.87
CA ARG A 271 -0.67 -9.12 -3.81
C ARG A 271 -0.24 -8.05 -4.80
N VAL A 272 0.93 -7.46 -4.61
CA VAL A 272 1.45 -6.44 -5.53
C VAL A 272 1.69 -7.10 -6.90
N ALA A 273 0.94 -6.62 -7.89
CA ALA A 273 1.01 -7.06 -9.27
C ALA A 273 1.25 -5.84 -10.18
N PRO A 274 1.87 -6.00 -11.36
CA PRO A 274 2.07 -4.90 -12.29
C PRO A 274 0.73 -4.24 -12.65
N HIS A 275 0.71 -2.90 -12.75
CA HIS A 275 -0.50 -2.19 -13.15
C HIS A 275 -0.95 -2.58 -14.56
N SER A 276 -2.27 -2.63 -14.75
CA SER A 276 -2.83 -2.69 -16.10
C SER A 276 -2.52 -1.41 -16.88
N PRO A 277 -2.51 -1.45 -18.23
CA PRO A 277 -2.28 -0.26 -19.05
C PRO A 277 -3.27 0.88 -18.75
N LYS A 278 -4.52 0.55 -18.38
CA LYS A 278 -5.57 1.52 -18.02
C LYS A 278 -5.35 2.22 -16.67
N ALA A 279 -4.52 1.62 -15.82
CA ALA A 279 -4.16 2.11 -14.49
C ALA A 279 -2.78 2.79 -14.51
N THR A 280 -2.16 2.92 -15.67
CA THR A 280 -0.87 3.56 -15.86
C THR A 280 -1.09 4.97 -16.43
N PRO A 281 -0.35 5.99 -15.98
CA PRO A 281 -0.40 7.32 -16.57
C PRO A 281 -0.11 7.27 -18.09
N GLY A 282 -0.75 8.15 -18.86
CA GLY A 282 -0.50 8.26 -20.31
C GLY A 282 0.95 8.64 -20.56
N ILE A 283 1.76 7.67 -20.99
CA ILE A 283 3.21 7.84 -21.08
C ILE A 283 3.56 8.68 -22.31
N GLN A 284 4.06 9.90 -22.11
CA GLN A 284 4.83 10.60 -23.15
C GLN A 284 6.30 10.20 -23.01
N VAL A 285 6.66 8.99 -23.47
CA VAL A 285 8.08 8.57 -23.53
C VAL A 285 8.76 9.43 -24.60
N GLN A 286 9.45 10.49 -24.19
CA GLN A 286 10.43 11.13 -25.07
C GLN A 286 11.79 10.42 -24.95
N ASN A 287 12.08 9.81 -23.79
CA ASN A 287 13.32 9.09 -23.53
C ASN A 287 12.98 7.75 -22.86
N ALA A 288 13.21 6.63 -23.56
CA ALA A 288 13.20 5.34 -22.90
C ALA A 288 14.34 5.29 -21.88
N PRO A 289 14.15 4.68 -20.69
CA PRO A 289 15.24 4.52 -19.74
C PRO A 289 16.40 3.82 -20.46
N LYS A 290 17.58 4.48 -20.47
CA LYS A 290 18.79 3.96 -21.14
C LYS A 290 19.27 2.63 -20.54
N ILE A 291 18.74 2.26 -19.39
CA ILE A 291 19.12 1.08 -18.64
C ILE A 291 17.87 0.31 -18.25
N ASN A 292 17.88 -1.00 -18.46
CA ASN A 292 16.76 -1.89 -18.21
C ASN A 292 16.45 -1.93 -16.69
N PRO A 293 15.33 -1.33 -16.21
CA PRO A 293 14.98 -1.28 -14.79
C PRO A 293 14.49 -2.63 -14.25
N CYS A 294 14.62 -3.70 -15.05
CA CYS A 294 13.99 -4.96 -14.76
C CYS A 294 14.85 -5.77 -13.79
N PHE A 295 14.46 -5.76 -12.51
CA PHE A 295 15.02 -6.58 -11.44
C PHE A 295 14.74 -8.09 -11.60
N VAL A 296 14.46 -8.60 -12.81
CA VAL A 296 13.91 -9.96 -13.10
C VAL A 296 14.65 -11.09 -12.38
N THR A 297 15.95 -10.94 -12.12
CA THR A 297 16.82 -11.96 -11.54
C THR A 297 17.39 -11.60 -10.17
N SER A 298 16.85 -10.59 -9.47
CA SER A 298 17.35 -10.27 -8.11
C SER A 298 17.10 -11.43 -7.15
N ASN A 299 18.14 -11.81 -6.40
CA ASN A 299 18.10 -12.76 -5.30
C ASN A 299 17.89 -12.07 -3.93
N VAL A 300 17.86 -10.73 -3.90
CA VAL A 300 17.67 -9.93 -2.68
C VAL A 300 16.21 -9.59 -2.46
N TYR A 301 15.48 -9.29 -3.54
CA TYR A 301 14.11 -8.79 -3.48
C TYR A 301 13.08 -9.83 -3.92
N SER A 302 11.96 -9.89 -3.21
CA SER A 302 10.77 -10.64 -3.60
C SER A 302 10.19 -10.15 -4.93
N ALA A 303 9.35 -10.95 -5.58
CA ALA A 303 8.69 -10.54 -6.83
C ALA A 303 7.91 -9.23 -6.69
N ALA A 304 7.22 -9.03 -5.58
CA ALA A 304 6.47 -7.82 -5.26
C ALA A 304 7.36 -6.57 -5.13
N GLU A 305 8.45 -6.67 -4.36
CA GLU A 305 9.42 -5.56 -4.20
C GLU A 305 10.05 -5.17 -5.54
N ARG A 306 10.35 -6.15 -6.39
CA ARG A 306 10.87 -5.90 -7.73
C ARG A 306 9.89 -5.14 -8.63
N ILE A 307 8.61 -5.46 -8.53
CA ILE A 307 7.55 -4.71 -9.24
C ILE A 307 7.53 -3.26 -8.77
N LEU A 308 7.58 -3.03 -7.46
CA LEU A 308 7.60 -1.67 -6.89
C LEU A 308 8.86 -0.89 -7.31
N LEU A 309 10.05 -1.48 -7.22
CA LEU A 309 11.29 -0.81 -7.65
C LEU A 309 11.26 -0.46 -9.14
N SER A 310 10.78 -1.39 -9.99
CA SER A 310 10.60 -1.12 -11.42
C SER A 310 9.61 0.03 -11.68
N TRP A 311 8.48 0.03 -10.96
CA TRP A 311 7.47 1.10 -11.01
C TRP A 311 8.05 2.46 -10.57
N LEU A 312 8.83 2.49 -9.48
CA LEU A 312 9.48 3.71 -8.99
C LEU A 312 10.44 4.30 -10.03
N ASN A 313 11.34 3.48 -10.58
CA ASN A 313 12.30 3.91 -11.61
C ASN A 313 11.60 4.41 -12.87
N THR A 314 10.62 3.65 -13.36
CA THR A 314 9.88 3.99 -14.58
C THR A 314 9.17 5.33 -14.45
N ASN A 315 8.43 5.53 -13.36
CA ASN A 315 7.71 6.78 -13.16
C ASN A 315 8.64 7.96 -12.89
N TYR A 316 9.72 7.78 -12.13
CA TYR A 316 10.69 8.85 -11.88
C TYR A 316 11.30 9.37 -13.19
N GLU A 317 11.81 8.47 -14.03
CA GLU A 317 12.43 8.89 -15.31
C GLU A 317 11.41 9.53 -16.26
N ASN A 318 10.21 8.96 -16.37
CA ASN A 318 9.18 9.47 -17.26
C ASN A 318 8.65 10.85 -16.85
N THR A 319 8.64 11.16 -15.54
CA THR A 319 8.00 12.39 -15.05
C THR A 319 8.98 13.51 -14.71
N ARG A 320 10.24 13.22 -14.36
CA ARG A 320 11.17 14.27 -13.87
C ARG A 320 11.35 15.44 -14.84
N HIS A 321 11.30 15.17 -16.14
CA HIS A 321 11.42 16.20 -17.18
C HIS A 321 10.16 17.07 -17.31
N ALA A 322 8.98 16.53 -16.98
CA ALA A 322 7.71 17.25 -17.05
C ALA A 322 7.47 18.08 -15.78
N VAL A 323 7.70 17.47 -14.61
CA VAL A 323 7.40 18.08 -13.29
C VAL A 323 8.28 19.31 -13.03
N TRP A 324 9.57 19.20 -13.29
CA TRP A 324 10.54 20.26 -12.96
C TRP A 324 11.00 21.07 -14.17
N LYS A 325 10.28 21.01 -15.30
CA LYS A 325 10.59 21.80 -16.50
C LYS A 325 10.67 23.30 -16.22
N ASN A 326 9.74 23.80 -15.40
CA ASN A 326 9.61 25.21 -15.05
C ASN A 326 10.03 25.49 -13.60
N CYS A 327 10.90 24.65 -13.02
CA CYS A 327 11.35 24.84 -11.64
C CYS A 327 12.19 26.13 -11.51
N ARG A 328 12.13 26.79 -10.35
CA ARG A 328 12.81 28.08 -10.08
C ARG A 328 14.32 28.03 -10.31
N THR A 329 14.93 26.85 -10.12
CA THR A 329 16.37 26.65 -10.31
C THR A 329 16.75 26.37 -11.77
N GLY A 330 15.78 26.08 -12.65
CA GLY A 330 16.01 25.71 -14.06
C GLY A 330 16.72 24.36 -14.26
N VAL A 331 17.00 23.62 -13.18
CA VAL A 331 17.75 22.35 -13.21
C VAL A 331 16.80 21.19 -13.00
N ILE A 332 16.74 20.30 -13.99
CA ILE A 332 16.02 19.03 -13.91
C ILE A 332 16.75 18.11 -12.90
N PRO A 333 16.05 17.40 -12.00
CA PRO A 333 16.67 16.45 -11.10
C PRO A 333 17.54 15.43 -11.84
N PRO A 334 18.66 14.97 -11.27
CA PRO A 334 19.55 14.02 -11.93
C PRO A 334 18.86 12.67 -12.18
N GLU A 335 19.39 11.92 -13.15
CA GLU A 335 19.06 10.50 -13.32
C GLU A 335 19.36 9.77 -12.01
N LYS A 336 18.45 8.89 -11.58
CA LYS A 336 18.62 8.07 -10.38
C LYS A 336 18.35 6.62 -10.70
N TRP A 337 19.12 5.75 -10.08
CA TRP A 337 18.79 4.34 -10.01
C TRP A 337 18.24 4.04 -8.62
N ILE A 338 16.94 3.77 -8.55
CA ILE A 338 16.29 3.39 -7.29
C ILE A 338 16.43 1.88 -7.11
N VAL A 339 17.32 1.44 -6.22
CA VAL A 339 17.55 0.02 -5.87
C VAL A 339 17.02 -0.34 -4.49
N ASN A 340 16.80 0.63 -3.61
CA ASN A 340 16.37 0.38 -2.23
C ASN A 340 15.12 1.20 -1.84
N PHE A 341 14.51 0.82 -0.71
CA PHE A 341 13.39 1.55 -0.10
C PHE A 341 13.87 2.44 1.06
N ASP A 342 15.14 2.83 1.11
CA ASP A 342 15.67 3.71 2.15
C ASP A 342 16.31 4.95 1.56
N LYS A 343 17.61 4.92 1.29
CA LYS A 343 18.41 6.08 0.90
C LYS A 343 17.94 6.67 -0.43
N ASP A 344 17.46 5.87 -1.36
CA ASP A 344 17.06 6.36 -2.68
C ASP A 344 15.76 7.18 -2.62
N LEU A 345 14.99 7.06 -1.54
CA LEU A 345 13.74 7.77 -1.31
C LEU A 345 13.89 8.99 -0.37
N LEU A 346 15.05 9.14 0.29
CA LEU A 346 15.27 10.07 1.41
C LEU A 346 14.96 11.53 1.08
N ASP A 347 15.11 11.93 -0.18
CA ASP A 347 14.98 13.32 -0.60
C ASP A 347 13.59 13.69 -1.13
N GLY A 348 12.64 12.75 -1.06
CA GLY A 348 11.25 12.94 -1.45
C GLY A 348 11.01 13.11 -2.96
N LEU A 349 12.05 13.26 -3.80
CA LEU A 349 11.87 13.50 -5.23
C LEU A 349 11.23 12.31 -5.96
N VAL A 350 11.61 11.09 -5.56
CA VAL A 350 11.04 9.86 -6.14
C VAL A 350 9.56 9.74 -5.79
N LEU A 351 9.18 10.05 -4.54
CA LEU A 351 7.79 10.04 -4.09
C LEU A 351 6.95 11.13 -4.76
N ALA A 352 7.51 12.34 -4.90
CA ALA A 352 6.88 13.43 -5.64
C ALA A 352 6.65 13.08 -7.11
N ALA A 353 7.62 12.40 -7.75
CA ALA A 353 7.48 11.91 -9.11
C ALA A 353 6.35 10.89 -9.26
N GLN A 354 6.20 9.95 -8.31
CA GLN A 354 5.04 9.05 -8.29
C GLN A 354 3.74 9.84 -8.20
N MET A 355 3.64 10.78 -7.26
CA MET A 355 2.44 11.60 -7.09
C MET A 355 2.12 12.40 -8.35
N ALA A 356 3.11 13.04 -8.95
CA ALA A 356 2.93 13.85 -10.14
C ALA A 356 2.47 13.02 -11.35
N ALA A 357 2.89 11.75 -11.45
CA ALA A 357 2.46 10.85 -12.52
C ALA A 357 0.94 10.61 -12.51
N TYR A 358 0.34 10.49 -11.33
CA TYR A 358 -1.10 10.19 -11.17
C TYR A 358 -1.95 11.44 -10.85
N CYS A 359 -1.33 12.45 -10.26
CA CYS A 359 -1.96 13.69 -9.79
C CYS A 359 -1.21 14.92 -10.37
N PRO A 360 -1.22 15.14 -11.69
CA PRO A 360 -0.46 16.23 -12.32
C PRO A 360 -0.88 17.63 -11.86
N PHE A 361 -2.11 17.77 -11.35
CA PHE A 361 -2.61 19.01 -10.76
C PHE A 361 -1.84 19.46 -9.49
N LEU A 362 -1.02 18.59 -8.89
CA LEU A 362 -0.15 18.93 -7.75
C LEU A 362 1.19 19.56 -8.16
N ILE A 363 1.56 19.51 -9.45
CA ILE A 363 2.86 19.97 -9.92
C ILE A 363 3.05 21.46 -9.63
N ASP A 364 2.18 22.30 -10.20
CA ASP A 364 2.29 23.77 -10.10
C ASP A 364 2.06 24.30 -8.67
N SER A 365 1.32 23.55 -7.85
CA SER A 365 0.99 23.96 -6.47
C SER A 365 2.03 23.52 -5.45
N HIS A 366 2.74 22.40 -5.70
CA HIS A 366 3.63 21.79 -4.71
C HIS A 366 5.01 21.51 -5.30
N PHE A 367 5.10 20.64 -6.31
CA PHE A 367 6.37 20.00 -6.67
C PHE A 367 7.36 20.92 -7.37
N ILE A 368 6.90 22.01 -8.02
CA ILE A 368 7.79 23.04 -8.58
C ILE A 368 8.64 23.77 -7.53
N TYR A 369 8.29 23.67 -6.24
CA TYR A 369 9.00 24.32 -5.13
C TYR A 369 10.02 23.42 -4.44
N MET A 370 10.24 22.20 -4.95
CA MET A 370 11.22 21.27 -4.41
C MET A 370 12.64 21.57 -4.90
N TYR A 371 13.63 21.31 -4.05
CA TYR A 371 15.03 21.30 -4.44
C TYR A 371 15.30 20.09 -5.34
N THR A 372 15.70 20.34 -6.58
CA THR A 372 15.94 19.29 -7.59
C THR A 372 17.30 18.60 -7.42
N GLN A 373 18.23 19.24 -6.73
CA GLN A 373 19.54 18.70 -6.34
C GLN A 373 19.80 19.03 -4.86
N PRO A 374 19.11 18.35 -3.93
CA PRO A 374 19.26 18.64 -2.52
C PRO A 374 20.67 18.27 -2.05
N LYS A 375 21.34 19.19 -1.35
CA LYS A 375 22.75 19.06 -0.91
C LYS A 375 22.90 18.80 0.58
N GLY A 376 21.84 18.95 1.36
CA GLY A 376 21.88 18.88 2.82
C GLY A 376 20.56 18.40 3.44
N PRO A 377 20.58 18.00 4.71
CA PRO A 377 19.42 17.43 5.41
C PRO A 377 18.24 18.40 5.49
N GLU A 378 18.47 19.71 5.55
CA GLU A 378 17.43 20.74 5.57
C GLU A 378 16.67 20.78 4.23
N GLN A 379 17.38 20.59 3.12
CA GLN A 379 16.77 20.54 1.79
C GLN A 379 16.00 19.23 1.56
N HIS A 380 16.53 18.11 2.08
CA HIS A 380 15.79 16.85 2.10
C HIS A 380 14.49 16.98 2.90
N LEU A 381 14.56 17.56 4.10
CA LEU A 381 13.40 17.77 4.96
C LEU A 381 12.37 18.71 4.31
N HIS A 382 12.82 19.81 3.69
CA HIS A 382 11.94 20.71 2.92
C HIS A 382 11.18 19.95 1.83
N ASN A 383 11.88 19.15 1.02
CA ASN A 383 11.25 18.33 -0.01
C ASN A 383 10.23 17.35 0.58
N CYS A 384 10.58 16.68 1.68
CA CYS A 384 9.67 15.76 2.37
C CYS A 384 8.43 16.47 2.91
N LEU A 385 8.55 17.70 3.41
CA LEU A 385 7.42 18.53 3.84
C LEU A 385 6.49 18.87 2.67
N VAL A 386 7.04 19.18 1.49
CA VAL A 386 6.25 19.40 0.28
C VAL A 386 5.44 18.14 -0.09
N VAL A 387 6.07 16.96 -0.04
CA VAL A 387 5.39 15.67 -0.31
C VAL A 387 4.26 15.41 0.70
N VAL A 388 4.51 15.60 2.00
CA VAL A 388 3.49 15.36 3.05
C VAL A 388 2.34 16.37 2.97
N ASN A 389 2.61 17.63 2.62
CA ASN A 389 1.56 18.61 2.37
C ASN A 389 0.71 18.21 1.15
N ALA A 390 1.35 17.75 0.08
CA ALA A 390 0.64 17.23 -1.09
C ALA A 390 -0.25 16.02 -0.74
N PHE A 391 0.24 15.08 0.10
CA PHE A 391 -0.57 13.98 0.62
C PHE A 391 -1.81 14.48 1.38
N ARG A 392 -1.63 15.46 2.27
CA ARG A 392 -2.72 16.03 3.07
C ARG A 392 -3.79 16.69 2.20
N ASP A 393 -3.39 17.43 1.19
CA ASP A 393 -4.29 18.19 0.32
C ASP A 393 -5.21 17.28 -0.50
N ILE A 394 -4.70 16.12 -0.93
CA ILE A 394 -5.50 15.11 -1.63
C ILE A 394 -6.02 14.00 -0.71
N GLY A 395 -6.00 14.19 0.62
CA GLY A 395 -6.52 13.21 1.58
C GLY A 395 -5.87 11.82 1.53
N PHE A 396 -4.62 11.74 1.07
CA PHE A 396 -3.83 10.52 0.97
C PHE A 396 -3.19 10.22 2.33
N ASN A 397 -3.86 9.43 3.19
CA ASN A 397 -3.46 9.29 4.59
C ASN A 397 -2.80 7.93 4.92
N MET A 398 -1.55 7.99 5.36
CA MET A 398 -0.81 6.88 5.98
C MET A 398 -0.09 7.35 7.26
N ASP A 399 -0.49 8.49 7.83
CA ASP A 399 0.11 9.12 9.02
C ASP A 399 1.65 9.30 8.95
N THR A 400 2.23 9.29 7.74
CA THR A 400 3.68 9.45 7.53
C THR A 400 4.08 10.91 7.64
N GLN A 401 5.11 11.20 8.45
CA GLN A 401 5.65 12.54 8.63
C GLN A 401 6.84 12.80 7.71
N ALA A 402 7.18 14.08 7.51
CA ALA A 402 8.33 14.45 6.68
C ALA A 402 9.65 13.94 7.28
N TYR A 403 9.74 13.87 8.62
CA TYR A 403 10.88 13.32 9.33
C TYR A 403 11.09 11.83 9.03
N ASP A 404 9.99 11.08 8.91
CA ASP A 404 10.03 9.63 8.61
C ASP A 404 10.56 9.34 7.20
N ILE A 405 10.25 10.21 6.23
CA ILE A 405 10.78 10.12 4.87
C ILE A 405 12.25 10.52 4.82
N CYS A 406 12.61 11.62 5.49
CA CYS A 406 13.98 12.14 5.51
C CYS A 406 14.95 11.23 6.30
N HIS A 407 14.45 10.44 7.25
CA HIS A 407 15.19 9.44 8.00
C HIS A 407 14.59 8.04 7.77
N PRO A 408 14.70 7.53 6.53
CA PRO A 408 13.88 6.44 6.06
C PRO A 408 14.13 5.15 6.82
N ASN A 409 13.04 4.52 7.26
CA ASN A 409 13.03 3.11 7.64
C ASN A 409 12.56 2.30 6.42
N PRO A 410 13.31 1.29 5.95
CA PRO A 410 12.98 0.55 4.74
C PRO A 410 11.64 -0.18 4.82
N VAL A 411 11.20 -0.61 6.02
CA VAL A 411 9.89 -1.24 6.24
C VAL A 411 8.77 -0.23 6.05
N LEU A 412 8.86 0.94 6.70
CA LEU A 412 7.86 2.00 6.58
C LEU A 412 7.76 2.51 5.14
N MET A 413 8.91 2.76 4.50
CA MET A 413 8.97 3.22 3.13
C MET A 413 8.43 2.18 2.14
N LEU A 414 8.73 0.89 2.35
CA LEU A 414 8.13 -0.19 1.56
C LEU A 414 6.61 -0.19 1.72
N MET A 415 6.10 -0.08 2.95
CA MET A 415 4.66 -0.01 3.21
C MET A 415 4.02 1.20 2.52
N LEU A 416 4.70 2.36 2.51
CA LEU A 416 4.27 3.56 1.82
C LEU A 416 4.24 3.35 0.30
N CYS A 417 5.29 2.74 -0.27
CA CYS A 417 5.34 2.42 -1.70
C CYS A 417 4.22 1.45 -2.11
N VAL A 418 3.92 0.43 -1.30
CA VAL A 418 2.78 -0.48 -1.54
C VAL A 418 1.46 0.31 -1.52
N TYR A 419 1.27 1.17 -0.51
CA TYR A 419 0.07 1.99 -0.38
C TYR A 419 -0.11 2.95 -1.58
N MET A 420 0.96 3.61 -2.02
CA MET A 420 0.97 4.45 -3.21
C MET A 420 0.65 3.65 -4.48
N HIS A 421 1.30 2.51 -4.66
CA HIS A 421 1.07 1.64 -5.81
C HIS A 421 -0.39 1.14 -5.87
N GLU A 422 -1.03 0.85 -4.73
CA GLU A 422 -2.44 0.43 -4.69
C GLU A 422 -3.41 1.59 -4.98
N ARG A 423 -3.18 2.77 -4.38
CA ARG A 423 -4.19 3.84 -4.32
C ARG A 423 -4.03 4.91 -5.40
N LEU A 424 -2.82 5.23 -5.85
CA LEU A 424 -2.59 6.30 -6.84
C LEU A 424 -3.36 6.12 -8.16
N PRO A 425 -3.50 4.90 -8.72
CA PRO A 425 -4.29 4.71 -9.95
C PRO A 425 -5.75 5.19 -9.86
N ALA A 426 -6.34 5.28 -8.66
CA ALA A 426 -7.70 5.78 -8.48
C ALA A 426 -7.80 7.32 -8.63
N TYR A 427 -6.68 8.03 -8.56
CA TYR A 427 -6.61 9.49 -8.76
C TYR A 427 -6.52 9.89 -10.24
N LEU A 428 -6.33 8.93 -11.16
CA LEU A 428 -6.39 9.24 -12.58
C LEU A 428 -7.84 9.46 -13.03
N PRO A 429 -8.15 10.61 -13.67
CA PRO A 429 -9.49 10.89 -14.15
C PRO A 429 -9.88 9.93 -15.28
N ARG A 430 -10.95 9.16 -15.06
CA ARG A 430 -11.47 8.22 -16.09
C ARG A 430 -12.48 8.86 -17.03
N LYS A 431 -13.03 10.02 -16.65
CA LYS A 431 -14.04 10.75 -17.41
C LYS A 431 -13.74 12.25 -17.33
N VAL A 432 -13.94 12.93 -18.45
CA VAL A 432 -13.88 14.38 -18.56
C VAL A 432 -15.30 14.91 -18.62
N VAL A 433 -15.61 15.92 -17.80
CA VAL A 433 -16.89 16.63 -17.79
C VAL A 433 -16.67 18.00 -18.41
N LEU A 434 -17.29 18.23 -19.56
CA LEU A 434 -17.18 19.47 -20.33
C LEU A 434 -18.24 20.49 -19.89
N PHE A 435 -17.81 21.72 -19.69
CA PHE A 435 -18.65 22.89 -19.39
C PHE A 435 -18.53 23.91 -20.51
N PRO A 436 -19.22 23.70 -21.66
CA PRO A 436 -19.29 24.70 -22.71
C PRO A 436 -20.11 25.90 -22.21
N CYS A 437 -19.58 27.10 -22.36
CA CYS A 437 -20.22 28.34 -21.86
C CYS A 437 -19.84 29.56 -22.71
N THR A 438 -20.50 30.68 -22.49
CA THR A 438 -20.00 32.00 -22.90
C THR A 438 -19.13 32.63 -21.81
N LEU A 439 -18.33 33.65 -22.17
CA LEU A 439 -17.51 34.36 -21.19
C LEU A 439 -18.41 34.97 -20.11
N HIS A 440 -18.03 34.82 -18.83
CA HIS A 440 -18.80 35.26 -17.64
C HIS A 440 -20.11 34.50 -17.37
N GLU A 441 -20.50 33.56 -18.22
CA GLU A 441 -21.64 32.68 -17.93
C GLU A 441 -21.30 31.66 -16.84
N THR A 442 -22.32 31.29 -16.05
CA THR A 442 -22.24 30.18 -15.10
C THR A 442 -23.05 28.99 -15.61
N VAL A 443 -22.36 27.87 -15.86
CA VAL A 443 -22.98 26.62 -16.34
C VAL A 443 -22.95 25.59 -15.24
N THR A 444 -24.05 24.84 -15.10
CA THR A 444 -24.15 23.74 -14.14
C THR A 444 -24.27 22.40 -14.87
N LYS A 445 -23.47 21.41 -14.45
CA LYS A 445 -23.56 20.02 -14.94
C LYS A 445 -23.84 19.08 -13.78
N GLN A 446 -24.56 18.00 -14.10
CA GLN A 446 -24.88 16.93 -13.15
C GLN A 446 -23.97 15.73 -13.39
N ILE A 447 -23.40 15.19 -12.31
CA ILE A 447 -22.62 13.96 -12.29
C ILE A 447 -23.40 12.92 -11.50
N LEU A 448 -23.88 11.88 -12.19
CA LEU A 448 -24.60 10.76 -11.57
C LEU A 448 -23.61 9.77 -10.97
N LEU A 449 -23.67 9.59 -9.65
CA LEU A 449 -22.92 8.59 -8.92
C LEU A 449 -23.82 7.42 -8.54
N LYS A 450 -23.35 6.19 -8.77
CA LYS A 450 -24.07 4.95 -8.43
C LYS A 450 -23.31 4.17 -7.37
N ASN A 451 -24.02 3.66 -6.37
CA ASN A 451 -23.50 2.72 -5.39
C ASN A 451 -24.04 1.31 -5.69
N PRO A 452 -23.23 0.42 -6.29
CA PRO A 452 -23.62 -0.96 -6.52
C PRO A 452 -23.54 -1.82 -5.24
N SER A 453 -22.89 -1.34 -4.18
CA SER A 453 -22.68 -2.08 -2.95
C SER A 453 -23.98 -2.22 -2.14
N THR A 454 -24.01 -3.26 -1.31
CA THR A 454 -25.03 -3.49 -0.27
C THR A 454 -24.80 -2.63 0.97
N LYS A 455 -23.66 -1.94 1.07
CA LYS A 455 -23.34 -1.01 2.17
C LYS A 455 -23.40 0.45 1.72
N ARG A 456 -23.59 1.33 2.71
CA ARG A 456 -23.61 2.79 2.50
C ARG A 456 -22.19 3.28 2.21
N LEU A 457 -22.03 4.11 1.18
CA LEU A 457 -20.76 4.75 0.85
C LEU A 457 -20.79 6.23 1.25
N VAL A 458 -19.70 6.71 1.86
CA VAL A 458 -19.52 8.11 2.23
C VAL A 458 -18.25 8.63 1.58
N TYR A 459 -18.34 9.75 0.88
CA TYR A 459 -17.24 10.41 0.20
C TYR A 459 -17.06 11.83 0.70
N ARG A 460 -15.81 12.26 0.84
CA ARG A 460 -15.44 13.68 0.95
C ARG A 460 -15.06 14.18 -0.43
N THR A 461 -15.66 15.29 -0.81
CA THR A 461 -15.46 15.90 -2.13
C THR A 461 -14.44 17.03 -2.06
N PHE A 462 -13.55 17.08 -3.05
CA PHE A 462 -12.55 18.12 -3.24
C PHE A 462 -12.50 18.52 -4.70
N ILE A 463 -12.38 19.82 -4.96
CA ILE A 463 -12.05 20.34 -6.29
C ILE A 463 -10.64 20.88 -6.17
N VAL A 464 -9.73 20.33 -6.96
CA VAL A 464 -8.29 20.63 -6.93
C VAL A 464 -7.77 20.90 -8.34
N GLY A 465 -6.66 21.61 -8.44
CA GLY A 465 -6.06 22.03 -9.71
C GLY A 465 -6.02 23.54 -9.88
N ARG A 466 -5.40 23.97 -10.98
CA ARG A 466 -5.05 25.37 -11.25
C ARG A 466 -6.27 26.29 -11.19
N ASP A 467 -7.34 25.91 -11.88
CA ASP A 467 -8.56 26.72 -11.99
C ASP A 467 -9.67 26.23 -11.05
N ALA A 468 -9.32 25.52 -9.97
CA ALA A 468 -10.29 24.95 -9.03
C ALA A 468 -11.26 25.99 -8.44
N THR A 469 -10.84 27.25 -8.33
CA THR A 469 -11.69 28.35 -7.84
C THR A 469 -12.84 28.71 -8.77
N ASP A 470 -12.75 28.37 -10.06
CA ASP A 470 -13.80 28.60 -11.05
C ASP A 470 -14.91 27.54 -11.00
N PHE A 471 -14.65 26.44 -10.30
CA PHE A 471 -15.58 25.34 -10.12
C PHE A 471 -16.05 25.27 -8.68
N ALA A 472 -17.33 24.97 -8.48
CA ALA A 472 -17.87 24.78 -7.15
C ALA A 472 -18.98 23.72 -7.12
N LEU A 473 -19.12 23.07 -5.97
CA LEU A 473 -20.25 22.20 -5.71
C LEU A 473 -21.49 23.06 -5.46
N PHE A 474 -22.58 22.72 -6.15
CA PHE A 474 -23.85 23.43 -6.04
C PHE A 474 -24.89 22.51 -5.37
N LYS A 475 -25.55 22.99 -4.31
CA LYS A 475 -26.54 22.27 -3.49
C LYS A 475 -26.03 21.01 -2.76
N THR A 476 -24.89 20.45 -3.16
CA THR A 476 -24.23 19.31 -2.51
C THR A 476 -23.16 19.81 -1.55
N GLY A 477 -23.17 19.32 -0.30
CA GLY A 477 -22.13 19.63 0.68
C GLY A 477 -20.79 18.96 0.37
N LYS A 478 -19.77 19.24 1.19
CA LYS A 478 -18.42 18.64 1.11
C LYS A 478 -18.39 17.13 1.39
N VAL A 479 -19.50 16.56 1.85
CA VAL A 479 -19.65 15.14 2.14
C VAL A 479 -20.87 14.61 1.40
N VAL A 480 -20.66 13.54 0.64
CA VAL A 480 -21.69 12.89 -0.18
C VAL A 480 -21.92 11.50 0.37
N THR A 481 -23.17 11.17 0.67
CA THR A 481 -23.56 9.84 1.17
C THR A 481 -24.47 9.16 0.17
N ILE A 482 -24.10 7.95 -0.25
CA ILE A 482 -24.86 7.14 -1.20
C ILE A 482 -25.36 5.89 -0.48
N SER A 483 -26.68 5.75 -0.37
CA SER A 483 -27.31 4.57 0.22
C SER A 483 -27.00 3.30 -0.60
N PRO A 484 -27.08 2.11 0.02
CA PRO A 484 -26.95 0.83 -0.67
C PRO A 484 -27.82 0.73 -1.92
N LYS A 485 -27.26 0.20 -3.02
CA LYS A 485 -27.98 -0.02 -4.29
C LYS A 485 -28.71 1.22 -4.83
N ASN A 486 -28.22 2.42 -4.50
CA ASN A 486 -28.85 3.69 -4.86
C ASN A 486 -27.90 4.60 -5.65
N GLN A 487 -28.41 5.72 -6.13
CA GLN A 487 -27.68 6.71 -6.89
C GLN A 487 -27.96 8.13 -6.40
N ILE A 488 -27.01 9.04 -6.61
CA ILE A 488 -27.14 10.46 -6.28
C ILE A 488 -26.54 11.32 -7.38
N ASN A 489 -27.12 12.50 -7.59
CA ASN A 489 -26.59 13.50 -8.51
C ASN A 489 -25.78 14.54 -7.74
N ILE A 490 -24.53 14.76 -8.16
CA ILE A 490 -23.72 15.89 -7.74
C ILE A 490 -23.83 16.97 -8.79
N MET A 491 -24.16 18.20 -8.38
CA MET A 491 -24.15 19.33 -9.29
C MET A 491 -22.85 20.12 -9.11
N VAL A 492 -22.15 20.32 -10.21
CA VAL A 492 -20.94 21.16 -10.28
C VAL A 492 -21.31 22.38 -11.12
N LYS A 493 -21.05 23.56 -10.59
CA LYS A 493 -21.12 24.82 -11.32
C LYS A 493 -19.72 25.25 -11.77
N PHE A 494 -19.63 25.79 -12.96
CA PHE A 494 -18.45 26.42 -13.52
C PHE A 494 -18.81 27.86 -13.90
N THR A 495 -17.99 28.82 -13.50
CA THR A 495 -18.14 30.22 -13.91
C THR A 495 -16.92 30.63 -14.70
N SER A 496 -17.10 31.03 -15.96
CA SER A 496 -15.99 31.46 -16.80
C SER A 496 -15.49 32.85 -16.38
N ARG A 497 -14.21 32.97 -16.03
CA ARG A 497 -13.56 34.27 -15.77
C ARG A 497 -12.61 34.71 -16.90
N PHE A 498 -12.03 33.75 -17.61
CA PHE A 498 -10.98 33.98 -18.60
C PHE A 498 -11.28 33.22 -19.89
N LEU A 499 -10.62 33.63 -20.98
CA LEU A 499 -10.78 33.03 -22.30
C LEU A 499 -10.05 31.70 -22.47
N TYR A 500 -9.03 31.42 -21.63
CA TYR A 500 -8.32 30.15 -21.71
C TYR A 500 -9.18 29.02 -21.13
N PRO A 501 -9.08 27.78 -21.66
CA PRO A 501 -9.80 26.63 -21.12
C PRO A 501 -9.42 26.38 -19.65
N ALA A 502 -10.40 26.41 -18.75
CA ALA A 502 -10.19 26.20 -17.33
C ALA A 502 -10.13 24.69 -17.03
N GLU A 503 -9.14 24.26 -16.24
CA GLU A 503 -8.94 22.85 -15.88
C GLU A 503 -8.92 22.64 -14.36
N ALA A 504 -9.74 21.70 -13.90
CA ALA A 504 -9.77 21.26 -12.52
C ALA A 504 -10.09 19.77 -12.41
N THR A 505 -9.92 19.19 -11.22
CA THR A 505 -10.21 17.80 -10.94
C THR A 505 -11.14 17.70 -9.74
N LEU A 506 -12.26 16.99 -9.89
CA LEU A 506 -13.13 16.62 -8.79
C LEU A 506 -12.71 15.26 -8.23
N LEU A 507 -12.28 15.26 -6.98
CA LEU A 507 -11.93 14.06 -6.21
C LEU A 507 -13.06 13.72 -5.23
N LEU A 508 -13.46 12.46 -5.22
CA LEU A 508 -14.34 11.88 -4.20
C LEU A 508 -13.58 10.79 -3.46
N ILE A 509 -13.10 11.15 -2.27
CA ILE A 509 -12.28 10.27 -1.44
C ILE A 509 -13.20 9.60 -0.43
N SER A 510 -13.22 8.27 -0.40
CA SER A 510 -14.07 7.58 0.54
C SER A 510 -13.61 7.84 1.97
N LYS A 511 -14.55 8.15 2.86
CA LYS A 511 -14.32 8.15 4.29
C LYS A 511 -14.74 6.80 4.84
N SER A 512 -13.79 5.95 5.16
CA SER A 512 -14.09 4.77 5.98
C SER A 512 -14.20 5.18 7.45
N LYS A 513 -15.41 5.04 8.02
CA LYS A 513 -15.57 4.68 9.44
C LYS A 513 -15.94 3.20 9.60
N HIS A 514 -16.23 2.48 8.50
CA HIS A 514 -16.73 1.11 8.51
C HIS A 514 -16.36 0.34 7.22
N ALA A 515 -15.81 -0.86 7.43
CA ALA A 515 -15.64 -2.08 6.61
C ALA A 515 -15.27 -1.96 5.13
N ASP A 516 -16.01 -1.21 4.33
CA ASP A 516 -15.81 -1.17 2.89
C ASP A 516 -15.53 0.26 2.47
N GLU A 517 -14.26 0.54 2.22
CA GLU A 517 -13.83 1.80 1.63
C GLU A 517 -14.26 1.82 0.16
N GLY A 518 -15.07 2.80 -0.22
CA GLY A 518 -15.37 3.03 -1.63
C GLY A 518 -14.08 3.42 -2.36
N THR A 519 -13.85 2.93 -3.57
CA THR A 519 -12.72 3.38 -4.37
C THR A 519 -12.83 4.88 -4.62
N THR A 520 -11.73 5.62 -4.48
CA THR A 520 -11.67 7.03 -4.85
C THR A 520 -12.16 7.22 -6.29
N MET A 521 -13.04 8.19 -6.50
CA MET A 521 -13.54 8.53 -7.83
C MET A 521 -12.98 9.88 -8.26
N THR A 522 -12.50 9.94 -9.50
CA THR A 522 -11.86 11.13 -10.04
C THR A 522 -12.45 11.52 -11.39
N PHE A 523 -12.83 12.79 -11.51
CA PHE A 523 -13.38 13.38 -12.74
C PHE A 523 -12.55 14.59 -13.13
N ALA A 524 -12.10 14.64 -14.38
CA ALA A 524 -11.54 15.86 -14.95
C ALA A 524 -12.68 16.82 -15.29
N LEU A 525 -12.54 18.09 -14.91
CA LEU A 525 -13.47 19.17 -15.21
C LEU A 525 -12.79 20.11 -16.19
N LYS A 526 -13.45 20.38 -17.32
CA LYS A 526 -12.91 21.29 -18.34
C LYS A 526 -13.95 22.32 -18.74
N GLY A 527 -13.64 23.59 -18.50
CA GLY A 527 -14.42 24.73 -18.95
C GLY A 527 -13.92 25.20 -20.31
N GLU A 528 -14.83 25.34 -21.28
CA GLU A 528 -14.51 25.81 -22.62
C GLU A 528 -15.45 26.96 -22.99
N VAL A 529 -14.87 28.12 -23.34
CA VAL A 529 -15.62 29.27 -23.83
C VAL A 529 -15.84 29.10 -25.32
N LEU A 530 -17.10 28.92 -25.75
CA LEU A 530 -17.44 28.65 -27.15
C LEU A 530 -17.96 29.88 -27.91
N LYS A 531 -18.54 30.86 -27.19
CA LYS A 531 -19.12 32.08 -27.79
C LYS A 531 -18.90 33.28 -26.87
N PHE A 532 -18.83 34.47 -27.45
CA PHE A 532 -18.94 35.71 -26.70
C PHE A 532 -20.43 36.01 -26.50
N ALA A 533 -20.80 36.57 -25.36
CA ALA A 533 -22.11 37.20 -25.26
C ALA A 533 -22.06 38.40 -26.23
N GLU A 534 -22.81 38.33 -27.33
CA GLU A 534 -23.15 39.53 -28.08
C GLU A 534 -24.07 40.32 -27.17
N ASP A 535 -23.62 41.49 -26.71
CA ASP A 535 -24.51 42.45 -26.08
C ASP A 535 -25.63 42.72 -27.10
N SER A 536 -26.86 42.36 -26.73
CA SER A 536 -28.04 42.76 -27.48
C SER A 536 -28.19 44.28 -27.33
N GLU A 537 -27.45 45.02 -28.16
CA GLU A 537 -27.80 46.40 -28.51
C GLU A 537 -29.06 46.33 -29.37
N ASP A 538 -30.21 46.40 -28.71
CA ASP A 538 -31.40 46.95 -29.36
C ASP A 538 -31.13 48.46 -29.59
N ASP A 539 -31.28 48.85 -30.87
CA ASP A 539 -31.23 50.20 -31.45
C ASP A 539 -29.87 50.95 -31.48
N VAL A 540 -29.21 50.93 -32.65
CA VAL A 540 -29.37 51.96 -33.70
C VAL A 540 -28.54 51.57 -34.93
N SER A 541 -29.14 51.71 -36.10
CA SER A 541 -28.50 51.62 -37.41
C SER A 541 -27.24 52.49 -37.51
N ASN A 542 -26.06 51.88 -37.63
CA ASN A 542 -25.05 52.18 -38.63
C ASN A 542 -23.87 51.20 -38.51
N GLY A 543 -23.56 50.52 -39.61
CA GLY A 543 -22.50 49.52 -39.65
C GLY A 543 -21.12 50.11 -39.38
N VAL A 544 -20.44 49.59 -38.36
CA VAL A 544 -18.98 49.55 -38.27
C VAL A 544 -18.59 48.27 -37.54
N GLU A 545 -17.81 47.42 -38.21
CA GLU A 545 -17.26 46.17 -37.67
C GLU A 545 -16.40 46.42 -36.41
N PRO A 546 -16.68 45.74 -35.27
CA PRO A 546 -15.99 46.00 -34.00
C PRO A 546 -14.53 45.49 -33.95
N PHE A 547 -14.07 44.72 -34.95
CA PHE A 547 -12.71 44.14 -34.96
C PHE A 547 -11.61 45.08 -35.45
N LYS A 548 -11.93 46.22 -36.08
CA LYS A 548 -10.91 47.18 -36.53
C LYS A 548 -10.41 48.14 -35.44
N PHE A 549 -11.19 48.38 -34.39
CA PHE A 549 -10.85 49.42 -33.40
C PHE A 549 -9.74 49.03 -32.43
N ILE A 550 -9.64 47.74 -32.06
CA ILE A 550 -8.64 47.27 -31.10
C ILE A 550 -7.25 47.16 -31.75
N LEU A 551 -7.17 46.73 -33.02
CA LEU A 551 -5.90 46.65 -33.74
C LEU A 551 -5.31 48.04 -34.07
N TYR A 552 -6.17 49.03 -34.34
CA TYR A 552 -5.72 50.39 -34.67
C TYR A 552 -5.15 51.15 -33.47
N ARG A 553 -5.69 50.95 -32.26
CA ARG A 553 -5.11 51.55 -31.04
C ARG A 553 -3.80 50.91 -30.59
N PHE A 554 -3.59 49.62 -30.87
CA PHE A 554 -2.33 48.95 -30.53
C PHE A 554 -1.19 49.36 -31.47
N LEU A 555 -1.49 49.57 -32.76
CA LEU A 555 -0.49 50.02 -33.75
C LEU A 555 -0.18 51.53 -33.67
N SER A 556 -1.10 52.36 -33.17
CA SER A 556 -0.84 53.80 -33.03
C SER A 556 -0.10 54.19 -31.73
N ALA A 557 0.15 53.24 -30.82
CA ALA A 557 0.85 53.46 -29.55
C ALA A 557 2.33 53.03 -29.56
N VAL A 558 2.84 52.53 -30.71
CA VAL A 558 4.24 52.13 -30.91
C VAL A 558 4.89 52.96 -32.05
N GLY A 559 4.45 54.21 -32.20
CA GLY A 559 5.08 55.22 -33.07
C GLY A 559 5.91 56.19 -32.26
#